data_AF-A0A444K4A4-F1
#
_entry.id   AF-A0A444K4A4-F1
#
_cell.length_a   1.000
_cell.length_b   1.000
_cell.length_c   1.000
_cell.angle_alpha   90.00
_cell.angle_beta   90.00
_cell.angle_gamma   90.00
#
_symmetry.space_group_name_H-M   'P 1'
#
loop_
_entity.id
_entity.type
_entity.pdbx_description
1 polymer ?
#
loop_
_entity_poly.entity_id
_entity_poly.type
_entity_poly.pdbx_seq_one_letter_code
_entity_poly.pdbx_strand_id
1 'polypeptide(L)'
;MFDWTRSCSYDEQQKRRFHTTARSRLKKLAAELALPPGSYDLRSSKAGIAVSGEITLHHDRVYIQVGQFAMSSGHGILIRTCKGRKDYTGGANHFVALAMLDDVPALAAAVRAITGIGREAAQPAGRRAA
;
A
#
# COMPACT_ATOMS: atom_id res chain seq x y z
N MET A 1 -2.03 -12.86 14.42
CA MET A 1 -1.85 -11.45 14.03
C MET A 1 -0.35 -11.15 13.99
N PHE A 2 0.15 -10.35 13.06
CA PHE A 2 1.58 -10.02 13.00
C PHE A 2 1.87 -8.81 13.90
N ASP A 3 2.96 -8.84 14.67
CA ASP A 3 3.38 -7.66 15.44
C ASP A 3 4.13 -6.68 14.52
N TRP A 4 3.39 -5.69 14.03
CA TRP A 4 3.91 -4.65 13.14
C TRP A 4 4.77 -3.60 13.86
N THR A 5 4.69 -3.54 15.20
CA THR A 5 5.38 -2.54 16.02
C THR A 5 6.76 -3.00 16.47
N ARG A 6 7.02 -4.32 16.47
CA ARG A 6 8.37 -4.86 16.72
C ARG A 6 9.35 -4.31 15.69
N SER A 7 10.33 -3.56 16.17
CA SER A 7 11.36 -2.92 15.36
C SER A 7 12.10 -3.93 14.47
N CYS A 8 12.30 -3.56 13.21
CA CYS A 8 13.16 -4.27 12.27
C CYS A 8 14.63 -3.79 12.31
N SER A 9 14.91 -2.72 13.07
CA SER A 9 16.23 -2.12 13.16
C SER A 9 17.21 -3.10 13.81
N TYR A 10 18.33 -3.38 13.15
CA TYR A 10 19.35 -4.34 13.58
C TYR A 10 18.85 -5.78 13.83
N ASP A 11 17.62 -6.11 13.40
CA ASP A 11 17.02 -7.45 13.51
C ASP A 11 16.69 -7.97 12.10
N GLU A 12 17.65 -8.68 11.49
CA GLU A 12 17.51 -9.19 10.13
C GLU A 12 16.35 -10.20 9.99
N GLN A 13 16.16 -11.07 10.99
CA GLN A 13 15.11 -12.07 10.98
C GLN A 13 13.74 -11.40 11.01
N GLN A 14 13.55 -10.42 11.88
CA GLN A 14 12.32 -9.63 11.94
C GLN A 14 12.12 -8.84 10.65
N LYS A 15 13.16 -8.20 10.10
CA LYS A 15 13.08 -7.49 8.81
C LYS A 15 12.67 -8.43 7.67
N ARG A 16 13.17 -9.67 7.63
CA ARG A 16 12.76 -10.67 6.65
C ARG A 16 11.27 -11.00 6.80
N ARG A 17 10.82 -11.29 8.01
CA ARG A 17 9.41 -11.60 8.30
C ARG A 17 8.48 -10.43 7.99
N PHE A 18 8.86 -9.21 8.33
CA PHE A 18 8.11 -7.98 8.03
C PHE A 18 7.88 -7.85 6.52
N HIS A 19 8.93 -7.94 5.72
CA HIS A 19 8.82 -7.83 4.26
C HIS A 19 8.00 -8.94 3.62
N THR A 20 8.22 -10.19 4.01
CA THR A 20 7.46 -11.32 3.47
C THR A 20 5.97 -11.17 3.79
N THR A 21 5.65 -10.77 5.03
CA THR A 21 4.26 -10.61 5.48
C THR A 21 3.60 -9.39 4.83
N ALA A 22 4.25 -8.22 4.85
CA ALA A 22 3.75 -7.00 4.22
C ALA A 22 3.51 -7.19 2.72
N ARG A 23 4.46 -7.81 2.00
CA ARG A 23 4.31 -8.14 0.58
C ARG A 23 3.11 -9.04 0.32
N SER A 24 2.92 -10.07 1.15
CA SER A 24 1.76 -10.97 1.06
C SER A 24 0.44 -10.19 1.25
N ARG A 25 0.38 -9.29 2.23
CA ARG A 25 -0.81 -8.45 2.48
C ARG A 25 -1.08 -7.45 1.37
N LEU A 26 -0.06 -6.80 0.82
CA LEU A 26 -0.21 -5.92 -0.34
C LEU A 26 -0.68 -6.68 -1.60
N LYS A 27 -0.26 -7.94 -1.78
CA LYS A 27 -0.80 -8.78 -2.86
C LYS A 27 -2.29 -9.07 -2.66
N LYS A 28 -2.73 -9.34 -1.42
CA LYS A 28 -4.16 -9.49 -1.09
C LYS A 28 -4.92 -8.18 -1.31
N LEU A 29 -4.34 -7.05 -0.92
CA LEU A 29 -4.91 -5.72 -1.15
C LEU A 29 -5.10 -5.44 -2.65
N ALA A 30 -4.12 -5.78 -3.49
CA ALA A 30 -4.25 -5.63 -4.94
C ALA A 30 -5.46 -6.42 -5.48
N ALA A 31 -5.65 -7.65 -5.00
CA ALA A 31 -6.80 -8.47 -5.37
C ALA A 31 -8.13 -7.88 -4.86
N GLU A 32 -8.17 -7.40 -3.61
CA GLU A 32 -9.34 -6.73 -3.02
C GLU A 32 -9.70 -5.43 -3.77
N LEU A 33 -8.70 -4.70 -4.27
CA LEU A 33 -8.88 -3.53 -5.12
C LEU A 33 -9.21 -3.88 -6.58
N ALA A 34 -9.32 -5.17 -6.91
CA ALA A 34 -9.56 -5.69 -8.25
C ALA A 34 -8.53 -5.18 -9.29
N LEU A 35 -7.26 -5.02 -8.89
CA LEU A 35 -6.20 -4.60 -9.79
C LEU A 35 -5.78 -5.76 -10.70
N PRO A 36 -5.88 -5.61 -12.04
CA PRO A 36 -5.46 -6.67 -12.95
C PRO A 36 -3.98 -7.05 -12.77
N PRO A 37 -3.62 -8.34 -12.95
CA PRO A 37 -2.21 -8.74 -13.00
C PRO A 37 -1.46 -7.93 -14.07
N GLY A 38 -0.29 -7.39 -13.70
CA GLY A 38 0.53 -6.57 -14.59
C GLY A 38 0.16 -5.08 -14.65
N SER A 39 -0.98 -4.67 -14.06
CA SER A 39 -1.34 -3.24 -13.95
C SER A 39 -0.65 -2.52 -12.80
N TYR A 40 0.01 -3.26 -11.92
CA TYR A 40 0.75 -2.72 -10.78
C TYR A 40 2.11 -3.38 -10.61
N ASP A 41 3.04 -2.63 -10.03
CA ASP A 41 4.33 -3.11 -9.57
C ASP A 41 4.28 -3.36 -8.07
N LEU A 42 4.89 -4.45 -7.61
CA LEU A 42 5.06 -4.75 -6.18
C LEU A 42 6.55 -4.99 -5.89
N ARG A 43 7.19 -4.03 -5.21
CA ARG A 43 8.65 -4.00 -5.00
C ARG A 43 8.98 -3.98 -3.51
N SER A 44 10.14 -4.53 -3.16
CA SER A 44 10.68 -4.51 -1.79
C SER A 44 12.08 -3.91 -1.81
N SER A 45 12.31 -2.89 -0.98
CA SER A 45 13.61 -2.26 -0.77
C SER A 45 14.03 -2.47 0.68
N LYS A 46 15.14 -3.16 0.93
CA LYS A 46 15.56 -3.54 2.30
C LYS A 46 16.26 -2.41 3.07
N ALA A 47 16.80 -1.44 2.35
CA ALA A 47 17.61 -0.34 2.86
C ALA A 47 18.70 -0.81 3.86
N GLY A 48 19.30 0.12 4.62
CA GLY A 48 20.32 -0.19 5.61
C GLY A 48 19.78 -0.94 6.83
N ILE A 49 20.68 -1.52 7.63
CA ILE A 49 20.33 -2.34 8.81
C ILE A 49 19.55 -1.56 9.89
N ALA A 50 19.72 -0.24 9.97
CA ALA A 50 19.07 0.60 10.97
C ALA A 50 17.57 0.88 10.74
N VAL A 51 17.01 0.51 9.58
CA VAL A 51 15.61 0.78 9.22
C VAL A 51 14.90 -0.48 8.75
N SER A 52 13.57 -0.48 8.70
CA SER A 52 12.81 -1.60 8.11
C SER A 52 13.05 -1.77 6.60
N GLY A 53 13.41 -0.69 5.91
CA GLY A 53 13.16 -0.58 4.48
C GLY A 53 11.66 -0.48 4.20
N GLU A 54 11.27 -0.72 2.96
CA GLU A 54 9.92 -0.45 2.47
C GLU A 54 9.44 -1.44 1.41
N ILE A 55 8.12 -1.61 1.36
CA ILE A 55 7.43 -2.40 0.34
C ILE A 55 6.44 -1.50 -0.36
N THR A 56 6.54 -1.40 -1.68
CA THR A 56 5.76 -0.47 -2.49
C THR A 56 4.84 -1.23 -3.43
N LEU A 57 3.55 -0.93 -3.39
CA LEU A 57 2.58 -1.24 -4.44
C LEU A 57 2.35 0.03 -5.26
N HIS A 58 2.63 -0.01 -6.55
CA HIS A 58 2.47 1.13 -7.44
C HIS A 58 1.59 0.78 -8.64
N HIS A 59 0.46 1.46 -8.76
CA HIS A 59 -0.47 1.39 -9.88
C HIS A 59 -0.61 2.77 -10.50
N ASP A 60 -1.20 2.88 -11.69
CA ASP A 60 -1.38 4.15 -12.41
C ASP A 60 -2.17 5.23 -11.65
N ARG A 61 -2.83 4.88 -10.55
CA ARG A 61 -3.68 5.80 -9.76
C ARG A 61 -3.36 5.81 -8.27
N VAL A 62 -2.54 4.87 -7.80
CA VAL A 62 -2.24 4.74 -6.39
C VAL A 62 -0.79 4.31 -6.17
N TYR A 63 -0.14 4.97 -5.22
CA TYR A 63 1.16 4.60 -4.70
C TYR A 63 1.02 4.31 -3.21
N ILE A 64 1.31 3.08 -2.81
CA ILE A 64 1.25 2.61 -1.43
C ILE A 64 2.65 2.19 -1.00
N GLN A 65 3.13 2.71 0.11
CA GLN A 65 4.42 2.36 0.69
C GLN A 65 4.24 1.91 2.13
N VAL A 66 4.80 0.76 2.46
CA VAL A 66 4.73 0.16 3.78
C VAL A 66 6.11 0.12 4.41
N GLY A 67 6.27 0.68 5.60
CA GLY A 67 7.52 0.69 6.36
C GLY A 67 7.31 1.14 7.81
N GLN A 68 8.32 0.93 8.66
CA GLN A 68 8.37 1.50 10.01
C GLN A 68 9.02 2.89 9.91
N PHE A 69 8.25 3.86 9.42
CA PHE A 69 8.71 5.23 9.34
C PHE A 69 8.95 5.78 10.75
N ALA A 70 9.92 6.69 10.93
CA ALA A 70 10.26 7.31 12.22
C ALA A 70 9.16 8.23 12.78
N MET A 71 7.91 8.01 12.39
CA MET A 71 6.73 8.60 12.97
C MET A 71 6.30 7.71 14.13
N SER A 72 6.53 8.18 15.35
CA SER A 72 6.20 7.53 16.64
C SER A 72 4.72 7.18 16.84
N SER A 73 3.88 7.27 15.81
CA SER A 73 2.42 7.18 15.86
C SER A 73 1.86 5.82 15.43
N GLY A 74 2.68 4.82 15.13
CA GLY A 74 2.19 3.52 14.60
C GLY A 74 1.66 3.57 13.16
N HIS A 75 1.84 4.72 12.50
CA HIS A 75 1.50 4.94 11.10
C HIS A 75 2.68 4.48 10.23
N GLY A 76 2.45 3.47 9.40
CA GLY A 76 3.51 2.91 8.56
C GLY A 76 3.03 2.49 7.18
N ILE A 77 1.81 2.87 6.82
CA ILE A 77 1.29 2.75 5.47
C ILE A 77 1.05 4.15 4.95
N LEU A 78 1.79 4.53 3.93
CA LEU A 78 1.61 5.75 3.17
C LEU A 78 0.78 5.43 1.92
N ILE A 79 -0.23 6.23 1.65
CA ILE A 79 -1.10 6.16 0.47
C ILE A 79 -1.06 7.52 -0.23
N ARG A 80 -0.85 7.51 -1.54
CA ARG A 80 -0.94 8.69 -2.41
C ARG A 80 -1.72 8.36 -3.67
N THR A 81 -2.34 9.38 -4.27
CA THR A 81 -2.74 9.34 -5.68
C THR A 81 -1.51 9.45 -6.58
N CYS A 82 -1.56 8.88 -7.78
CA CYS A 82 -0.52 9.02 -8.80
C CYS A 82 -1.13 9.21 -10.20
N LYS A 83 -0.31 9.69 -11.14
CA LYS A 83 -0.64 9.82 -12.57
C LYS A 83 0.26 8.89 -13.41
N GLY A 84 -0.02 7.60 -13.36
CA GLY A 84 0.70 6.55 -14.08
C GLY A 84 1.86 5.94 -13.30
N ARG A 85 2.32 4.75 -13.70
CA ARG A 85 3.42 3.99 -13.06
C ARG A 85 4.80 4.66 -13.02
N LYS A 86 4.98 5.82 -13.67
CA LYS A 86 6.23 6.61 -13.62
C LYS A 86 6.15 7.79 -12.65
N ASP A 87 4.99 8.05 -12.04
CA ASP A 87 4.80 9.09 -11.05
C ASP A 87 5.16 8.56 -9.65
N TYR A 88 6.37 8.87 -9.19
CA TYR A 88 6.88 8.47 -7.88
C TYR A 88 6.69 9.54 -6.80
N THR A 89 6.26 10.75 -7.18
CA THR A 89 6.00 11.83 -6.25
C THR A 89 4.58 11.66 -5.69
N GLY A 90 3.62 11.44 -6.58
CA GLY A 90 2.20 11.34 -6.25
C GLY A 90 1.61 12.64 -5.70
N GLY A 91 0.37 12.55 -5.21
CA GLY A 91 -0.33 13.61 -4.51
C GLY A 91 0.03 13.72 -3.03
N ALA A 92 -0.91 14.24 -2.24
CA ALA A 92 -0.72 14.41 -0.79
C ALA A 92 -0.44 13.08 -0.07
N ASN A 93 0.33 13.16 1.02
CA ASN A 93 0.61 12.02 1.88
C ASN A 93 -0.60 11.71 2.78
N HIS A 94 -1.14 10.50 2.67
CA HIS A 94 -2.12 9.99 3.63
C HIS A 94 -1.51 8.82 4.37
N PHE A 95 -1.40 8.94 5.69
CA PHE A 95 -0.82 7.90 6.53
C PHE A 95 -1.92 7.13 7.27
N VAL A 96 -1.81 5.81 7.30
CA VAL A 96 -2.65 4.94 8.11
C VAL A 96 -1.80 3.91 8.88
N ALA A 97 -2.41 3.27 9.88
CA ALA A 97 -1.72 2.35 10.78
C ALA A 97 -1.28 1.06 10.08
N LEU A 98 -0.12 0.51 10.46
CA LEU A 98 0.36 -0.78 9.94
C LEU A 98 -0.60 -1.94 10.24
N ALA A 99 -1.33 -1.86 11.35
CA ALA A 99 -2.30 -2.87 11.75
C ALA A 99 -3.41 -3.10 10.70
N MET A 100 -3.69 -2.12 9.83
CA MET A 100 -4.63 -2.29 8.72
C MET A 100 -4.18 -3.35 7.70
N LEU A 101 -2.91 -3.77 7.71
CA LEU A 101 -2.46 -4.90 6.88
C LEU A 101 -3.07 -6.24 7.32
N ASP A 102 -3.59 -6.34 8.55
CA ASP A 102 -4.36 -7.50 9.00
C ASP A 102 -5.87 -7.37 8.71
N ASP A 103 -6.34 -6.17 8.34
CA ASP A 103 -7.71 -5.88 7.88
C ASP A 103 -7.68 -5.31 6.45
N VAL A 104 -7.44 -6.21 5.48
CA VAL A 104 -7.33 -5.85 4.06
C VAL A 104 -8.58 -5.15 3.52
N PRO A 105 -9.82 -5.57 3.85
CA PRO A 105 -11.03 -4.84 3.43
C PRO A 105 -11.07 -3.39 3.93
N ALA A 106 -10.74 -3.14 5.20
CA ALA A 106 -10.69 -1.77 5.72
C ALA A 106 -9.59 -0.94 5.04
N LEU A 107 -8.42 -1.54 4.79
CA LEU A 107 -7.34 -0.88 4.05
C LEU A 107 -7.76 -0.55 2.61
N ALA A 108 -8.45 -1.46 1.93
CA ALA A 108 -8.98 -1.22 0.60
C ALA A 108 -9.99 -0.06 0.60
N ALA A 109 -10.91 -0.02 1.58
CA ALA A 109 -11.85 1.09 1.73
C ALA A 109 -11.13 2.45 1.89
N ALA A 110 -10.08 2.52 2.72
CA ALA A 110 -9.26 3.72 2.87
C ALA A 110 -8.58 4.12 1.55
N VAL A 111 -7.97 3.16 0.84
CA VAL A 111 -7.34 3.42 -0.47
C VAL A 111 -8.35 3.94 -1.49
N ARG A 112 -9.55 3.35 -1.57
CA ARG A 112 -10.61 3.80 -2.46
C ARG A 112 -11.10 5.21 -2.10
N ALA A 113 -11.21 5.52 -0.81
CA ALA A 113 -11.61 6.84 -0.33
C ALA A 113 -10.59 7.92 -0.72
N ILE A 114 -9.29 7.62 -0.58
CA ILE A 114 -8.19 8.55 -0.87
C ILE A 114 -7.97 8.73 -2.38
N THR A 115 -8.03 7.64 -3.15
CA THR A 115 -7.57 7.63 -4.54
C THR A 115 -8.68 7.54 -5.59
N GLY A 116 -9.89 7.18 -5.17
CA GLY A 116 -11.01 6.92 -6.08
C GLY A 116 -10.86 5.65 -6.93
N ILE A 117 -9.82 4.83 -6.71
CA ILE A 117 -9.64 3.58 -7.45
C ILE A 117 -10.84 2.65 -7.21
N GLY A 118 -11.29 1.94 -8.25
CA GLY A 118 -12.47 1.07 -8.17
C GLY A 118 -13.83 1.78 -8.22
N ARG A 119 -13.89 3.13 -8.23
CA ARG A 119 -15.16 3.87 -8.43
C ARG A 119 -15.72 3.77 -9.85
N GLU A 120 -14.89 3.43 -10.84
CA GLU A 120 -15.32 3.31 -12.25
C GLU A 120 -16.19 2.08 -12.54
N ALA A 121 -16.07 1.01 -11.75
CA ALA A 121 -16.94 -0.16 -11.88
C ALA A 121 -18.39 0.10 -11.43
N ALA A 122 -18.66 1.21 -10.76
CA ALA A 122 -19.97 1.56 -10.20
C ALA A 122 -20.76 2.59 -11.03
N GLN A 123 -20.24 3.04 -12.17
CA GLN A 123 -21.05 3.78 -13.15
C GLN A 123 -21.66 2.78 -14.13
N PRO A 124 -22.98 2.52 -14.07
CA PRO A 124 -23.62 1.79 -15.16
C PRO A 124 -23.39 2.61 -16.44
N ALA A 125 -22.92 1.95 -17.49
CA ALA A 125 -22.96 2.49 -18.85
C ALA A 125 -24.42 2.88 -19.13
N GLY A 126 -24.70 4.17 -19.02
CA GLY A 126 -26.04 4.62 -18.71
C GLY A 126 -26.31 6.04 -19.18
N ARG A 127 -26.33 6.19 -20.51
CA ARG A 127 -27.24 7.05 -21.26
C ARG A 127 -26.93 8.56 -21.30
N ARG A 128 -26.52 9.01 -22.49
CA ARG A 128 -27.11 10.11 -23.30
C ARG A 128 -26.30 10.22 -24.59
N ALA A 129 -26.84 10.48 -25.77
CA ALA A 129 -28.17 10.37 -26.39
C ALA A 129 -27.89 10.61 -27.89
N ALA A 130 -28.88 10.34 -28.74
CA ALA A 130 -28.88 10.54 -30.19
C ALA A 130 -28.23 11.85 -30.68
#